data_AF-A0AAW1SIA9-F1
#
_entry.id   AF-A0AAW1SIA9-F1
#
_cell.length_a   1.000
_cell.length_b   1.000
_cell.length_c   1.000
_cell.angle_alpha   90.00
_cell.angle_beta   90.00
_cell.angle_gamma   90.00
#
_symmetry.space_group_name_H-M   'P 1'
#
loop_
_entity.id
_entity.type
_entity.pdbx_description
1 polymer ?
#
loop_
_entity_poly.entity_id
_entity_poly.type
_entity_poly.pdbx_seq_one_letter_code
_entity_poly.pdbx_strand_id
1 'polypeptide(L)' 'ASFEKSTDHLFDAALHGRVDDVTGVSESIIMGAPMPTGTGIFKIQQDAEFNIPAPRSAPFLSS' A
#
# COMPACT_ATOMS: atom_id res chain seq x y z
N ALA A 1 14.67 -14.80 0.83
CA ALA A 1 15.65 -15.85 0.45
C ALA A 1 16.21 -15.65 -0.96
N SER A 2 16.89 -14.53 -1.21
CA SER A 2 17.22 -14.07 -2.58
C SER A 2 18.68 -14.29 -3.01
N PHE A 3 19.49 -14.91 -2.15
CA PHE A 3 20.85 -15.37 -2.43
C PHE A 3 21.00 -16.83 -1.97
N GLU A 4 22.09 -17.50 -2.37
CA GLU A 4 22.38 -18.95 -2.24
C GLU A 4 21.76 -19.72 -1.05
N LYS A 5 21.51 -21.02 -1.25
CA LYS A 5 20.82 -21.94 -0.30
C LYS A 5 19.36 -21.58 0.00
N SER A 6 18.67 -20.98 -0.96
CA SER A 6 17.26 -20.57 -0.82
C SER A 6 16.32 -21.70 -0.36
N THR A 7 16.57 -22.95 -0.77
CA THR A 7 15.76 -24.11 -0.36
C THR A 7 15.81 -24.35 1.14
N ASP A 8 17.02 -24.36 1.72
CA ASP A 8 17.20 -24.63 3.15
C ASP A 8 16.55 -23.52 3.99
N HIS A 9 16.72 -22.27 3.55
CA HIS A 9 16.08 -21.11 4.19
C HIS A 9 14.55 -21.16 4.15
N LEU A 10 13.96 -21.59 3.03
CA LEU A 10 12.50 -21.71 2.90
C LEU A 10 11.94 -22.88 3.72
N PHE A 11 12.62 -24.03 3.74
CA PHE A 11 12.21 -25.18 4.55
C PHE A 11 12.28 -24.87 6.04
N ASP A 12 13.37 -24.26 6.52
CA ASP A 12 13.51 -23.85 7.93
C ASP A 12 12.42 -22.84 8.34
N ALA A 13 12.15 -21.84 7.49
CA ALA A 13 11.11 -20.85 7.75
C ALA A 13 9.72 -21.49 7.80
N ALA A 14 9.41 -22.42 6.89
CA ALA A 14 8.13 -23.12 6.86
C ALA A 14 7.93 -24.04 8.07
N LEU A 15 8.98 -24.77 8.48
CA LEU A 15 8.96 -25.63 9.65
C LEU A 15 8.67 -24.83 10.94
N HIS A 16 9.27 -23.65 11.06
CA HIS A 16 9.07 -22.76 12.21
C HIS A 16 7.87 -21.82 12.06
N GLY A 17 7.12 -21.88 10.96
CA GLY A 17 5.97 -21.02 10.68
C GLY A 17 6.31 -19.54 10.69
N ARG A 18 7.51 -19.16 10.22
CA ARG A 18 7.94 -17.76 10.22
C ARG A 18 7.05 -16.91 9.31
N VAL A 19 6.77 -15.69 9.77
CA VAL A 19 6.08 -14.66 9.01
C VAL A 19 7.04 -13.49 8.89
N ASP A 20 7.37 -13.15 7.65
CA ASP A 20 8.29 -12.07 7.33
C ASP A 20 7.52 -10.94 6.62
N ASP A 21 7.76 -9.70 7.05
CA ASP A 21 7.16 -8.52 6.42
C ASP A 21 7.90 -8.15 5.12
N VAL A 22 7.15 -7.65 4.14
CA VAL A 22 7.70 -7.21 2.84
C VAL A 22 8.22 -5.77 2.96
N THR A 23 9.37 -5.58 3.60
CA THR A 23 9.98 -4.26 3.81
C THR A 23 11.29 -4.05 3.06
N GLY A 24 11.93 -5.12 2.60
CA GLY A 24 13.15 -5.02 1.82
C GLY A 24 12.90 -4.73 0.35
N VAL A 25 13.92 -4.21 -0.32
CA VAL A 25 13.87 -3.89 -1.76
C VAL A 25 13.66 -5.17 -2.58
N SER A 26 14.38 -6.25 -2.24
CA SER A 26 14.28 -7.52 -2.96
C SER A 26 12.91 -8.18 -2.80
N GLU A 27 12.35 -8.25 -1.59
CA GLU A 27 11.00 -8.80 -1.42
C GLU A 27 9.95 -7.94 -2.12
N SER A 28 10.07 -6.60 -2.05
CA SER A 28 9.15 -5.69 -2.74
C SER A 28 9.14 -5.91 -4.25
N ILE A 29 10.32 -6.13 -4.86
CA ILE A 29 10.45 -6.43 -6.30
C ILE A 29 9.79 -7.76 -6.64
N ILE A 30 10.09 -8.83 -5.88
CA ILE A 30 9.54 -10.17 -6.13
C ILE A 30 8.01 -10.18 -6.00
N MET A 31 7.48 -9.45 -5.01
CA MET A 31 6.05 -9.37 -4.72
C MET A 31 5.29 -8.35 -5.58
N GLY A 32 5.99 -7.53 -6.37
CA GLY A 32 5.39 -6.47 -7.19
C GLY A 32 4.82 -5.29 -6.38
N ALA A 33 5.28 -5.10 -5.15
CA ALA A 33 4.88 -3.98 -4.30
C ALA A 33 5.80 -2.76 -4.50
N PRO A 34 5.30 -1.53 -4.30
CA PRO A 34 6.14 -0.34 -4.33
C PRO A 34 7.28 -0.43 -3.31
N MET A 35 8.52 -0.23 -3.77
CA MET A 35 9.70 -0.30 -2.91
C MET A 35 9.71 0.89 -1.92
N PRO A 36 10.11 0.68 -0.65
CA PRO A 36 10.17 1.76 0.35
C PRO A 36 11.41 2.65 0.21
N THR A 37 11.83 2.91 -1.04
CA THR A 37 12.96 3.77 -1.39
C THR A 37 12.67 4.54 -2.67
N GLY A 38 13.39 5.66 -2.87
CA GLY A 38 13.16 6.55 -4.00
C GLY A 38 11.74 7.12 -4.02
N THR A 39 11.01 6.90 -5.11
CA THR A 39 9.65 7.41 -5.32
C THR A 39 8.58 6.71 -4.46
N GLY A 40 8.87 5.52 -3.94
CA GLY A 40 7.92 4.78 -3.09
C GLY A 40 7.96 5.15 -1.61
N ILE A 41 8.82 6.09 -1.19
CA ILE A 41 8.92 6.55 0.22
C ILE A 41 7.67 7.33 0.65
N PHE A 42 6.95 7.94 -0.27
CA PHE A 42 5.77 8.75 0.02
C PHE A 42 4.62 8.41 -0.91
N LYS A 43 3.39 8.64 -0.42
CA LYS A 43 2.17 8.54 -1.21
C LYS A 43 1.75 9.92 -1.64
N ILE A 44 1.46 10.09 -2.93
CA ILE A 44 0.85 11.31 -3.45
C ILE A 44 -0.62 11.28 -3.04
N GLN A 45 -1.04 12.27 -2.28
CA GLN A 45 -2.45 12.52 -1.97
C GLN A 45 -2.89 13.73 -2.79
N GLN A 46 -4.00 13.60 -3.50
CA GLN A 46 -4.61 14.72 -4.20
C GLN A 46 -5.77 15.24 -3.35
N ASP A 47 -5.67 16.50 -2.95
CA ASP A 47 -6.77 17.22 -2.33
C ASP A 47 -7.81 17.51 -3.41
N ALA A 48 -8.80 16.64 -3.53
CA ALA A 48 -10.00 16.94 -4.30
C ALA A 48 -10.84 17.91 -3.46
N GLU A 49 -10.65 19.21 -3.63
CA GLU A 49 -11.68 20.19 -3.30
C GLU A 49 -12.87 19.88 -4.21
N PHE A 50 -13.71 18.94 -3.78
CA PHE A 50 -15.07 18.86 -4.26
C PHE A 50 -15.71 20.17 -3.83
N ASN A 51 -15.77 21.13 -4.74
CA ASN A 51 -16.65 22.28 -4.65
C ASN A 51 -18.07 21.71 -4.64
N ILE A 52 -18.55 21.28 -3.47
CA ILE A 52 -19.93 20.89 -3.25
C ILE A 52 -20.68 22.22 -3.23
N PRO A 53 -21.37 22.62 -4.31
CA PRO A 53 -22.16 23.83 -4.25
C PRO A 53 -23.17 23.66 -3.13
N ALA A 54 -23.27 24.68 -2.27
CA ALA A 54 -24.19 24.67 -1.14
C ALA A 54 -25.59 24.22 -1.62
N PRO A 55 -26.29 23.36 -0.85
CA PRO A 55 -27.60 22.86 -1.24
C PRO A 55 -28.50 24.05 -1.52
N ARG A 56 -29.01 24.15 -2.76
CA ARG A 56 -29.96 25.20 -3.15
C ARG A 56 -31.13 25.13 -2.18
N SER A 57 -31.32 26.18 -1.39
CA SER A 57 -32.45 26.31 -0.48
C SER A 57 -33.73 26.09 -1.29
N ALA A 58 -34.50 25.05 -0.92
CA ALA A 58 -35.76 24.74 -1.57
C ALA A 58 -36.67 26.00 -1.55
N PRO A 59 -37.39 26.31 -2.65
CA PRO A 59 -38.28 27.45 -2.65
C PRO A 59 -39.33 27.23 -1.56
N PHE A 60 -39.39 28.15 -0.61
CA PHE A 60 -40.44 28.18 0.40
C PHE A 60 -41.77 28.29 -0.35
N LEU A 61 -42.57 27.21 -0.33
CA LEU A 61 -43.99 27.32 -0.65
C LEU A 61 -44.62 28.18 0.46
N SER A 62 -44.80 29.47 0.19
CA SER A 62 -45.69 30.30 0.99
C SER A 62 -47.12 30.04 0.54
N SER A 63 -47.87 29.38 1.44
CA SER A 63 -49.34 29.28 1.53
C SER A 63 -50.12 28.79 0.32
#